data_AF-A0A4D4LLE2-F1
#
_entry.id   AF-A0A4D4LLE2-F1
#
_cell.length_a   1.000
_cell.length_b   1.000
_cell.length_c   1.000
_cell.angle_alpha   90.00
_cell.angle_beta   90.00
_cell.angle_gamma   90.00
#
_symmetry.space_group_name_H-M   'P 1'
#
loop_
_entity.id
_entity.type
_entity.pdbx_description
1 polymer ?
#
loop_
_entity_poly.entity_id
_entity_poly.type
_entity_poly.pdbx_seq_one_letter_code
_entity_poly.pdbx_strand_id
1 'polypeptide(L)'
;MGAQRGGEEPAAAGARPLRRDAELNRQRILQAGREVFAARGLQATLNDVAHHAGLGVGTVYRKFPDKQALAEAVFTEELDEIAAMAQKALAEDDGFAALAGFLERALGWPRTTVDCAS
;
A
#
# COMPACT_ATOMS: atom_id res chain seq x y z
N MET A 1 56.54 22.02 -7.07
CA MET A 1 55.58 23.13 -6.87
C MET A 1 54.54 23.02 -7.97
N GLY A 2 53.61 22.07 -7.80
CA GLY A 2 52.17 22.35 -7.68
C GLY A 2 51.49 21.61 -8.85
N ALA A 3 50.32 21.01 -8.75
CA ALA A 3 49.40 20.78 -7.66
C ALA A 3 48.58 19.55 -8.05
N GLN A 4 48.18 18.84 -7.02
CA GLN A 4 47.37 17.64 -6.98
C GLN A 4 45.88 17.95 -7.19
N ARG A 5 45.11 16.90 -7.54
CA ARG A 5 43.64 16.68 -7.37
C ARG A 5 42.76 17.20 -8.51
N GLY A 6 41.91 16.37 -9.14
CA GLY A 6 41.12 15.28 -8.54
C GLY A 6 39.84 15.89 -7.96
N GLY A 7 38.86 16.16 -8.82
CA GLY A 7 37.54 16.63 -8.44
C GLY A 7 36.52 15.55 -8.78
N GLU A 8 36.29 14.65 -7.83
CA GLU A 8 35.14 13.76 -7.77
C GLU A 8 33.84 14.59 -7.78
N GLU A 9 32.95 14.25 -8.70
CA GLU A 9 31.61 14.80 -8.82
C GLU A 9 30.65 13.98 -7.94
N PRO A 10 30.05 14.52 -6.85
CA PRO A 10 29.15 13.73 -6.02
C PRO A 10 27.72 13.79 -6.58
N ALA A 11 27.46 13.02 -7.63
CA ALA A 11 26.11 12.72 -8.11
C ALA A 11 25.46 11.60 -7.28
N ALA A 12 25.20 11.83 -5.97
CA ALA A 12 24.55 10.80 -5.14
C ALA A 12 23.62 11.33 -4.04
N ALA A 13 23.57 12.65 -3.78
CA ALA A 13 22.75 13.20 -2.69
C ALA A 13 21.29 13.50 -3.10
N GLY A 14 20.99 13.70 -4.39
CA GLY A 14 19.65 14.04 -4.88
C GLY A 14 18.70 12.85 -5.10
N ALA A 15 19.22 11.62 -5.20
CA ALA A 15 18.43 10.44 -5.54
C ALA A 15 17.66 9.84 -4.35
N ARG A 16 18.13 10.04 -3.11
CA ARG A 16 17.57 9.42 -1.89
C ARG A 16 16.25 10.07 -1.43
N PRO A 17 16.12 11.41 -1.39
CA PRO A 17 14.87 12.08 -1.03
C PRO A 17 13.74 11.81 -2.04
N LEU A 18 14.04 11.95 -3.35
CA LEU A 18 13.04 11.78 -4.42
C LEU A 18 12.44 10.37 -4.49
N ARG A 19 13.25 9.33 -4.24
CA ARG A 19 12.76 7.94 -4.21
C ARG A 19 11.80 7.69 -3.05
N ARG A 20 12.08 8.28 -1.88
CA ARG A 20 11.21 8.17 -0.70
C ARG A 20 9.87 8.85 -0.95
N ASP A 21 9.89 10.04 -1.54
CA ASP A 21 8.66 10.77 -1.88
C ASP A 21 7.84 10.04 -2.95
N ALA A 22 8.50 9.41 -3.93
CA ALA A 22 7.84 8.61 -4.94
C ALA A 22 7.12 7.37 -4.37
N GLU A 23 7.72 6.73 -3.35
CA GLU A 23 7.10 5.59 -2.66
C GLU A 23 5.95 6.02 -1.75
N LEU A 24 6.12 7.12 -1.00
CA LEU A 24 5.05 7.69 -0.18
C LEU A 24 3.85 8.10 -1.05
N ASN A 25 4.10 8.69 -2.21
CA ASN A 25 3.04 9.01 -3.17
C ASN A 25 2.38 7.74 -3.72
N ARG A 26 3.14 6.67 -4.00
CA ARG A 26 2.57 5.37 -4.41
C ARG A 26 1.62 4.83 -3.34
N GLN A 27 2.05 4.81 -2.08
CA GLN A 27 1.24 4.36 -0.94
C GLN A 27 -0.03 5.19 -0.79
N ARG A 28 0.06 6.53 -0.92
CA ARG A 28 -1.12 7.40 -0.90
C ARG A 28 -2.10 7.11 -2.03
N ILE A 29 -1.60 6.83 -3.23
CA ILE A 29 -2.44 6.47 -4.38
C ILE A 29 -3.16 5.14 -4.10
N LEU A 30 -2.48 4.15 -3.55
CA LEU A 30 -3.08 2.85 -3.25
C LEU A 30 -4.13 2.93 -2.15
N GLN A 31 -3.83 3.66 -1.07
CA GLN A 31 -4.80 3.92 0.00
C GLN A 31 -6.06 4.63 -0.54
N ALA A 32 -5.88 5.69 -1.33
CA ALA A 32 -6.99 6.37 -1.98
C ALA A 32 -7.74 5.46 -2.96
N GLY A 33 -7.02 4.62 -3.71
CA GLY A 33 -7.58 3.62 -4.60
C GLY A 33 -8.52 2.67 -3.87
N ARG A 34 -8.11 2.12 -2.72
CA ARG A 34 -8.94 1.27 -1.87
C ARG A 34 -10.25 1.93 -1.48
N GLU A 35 -10.16 3.14 -0.93
CA GLU A 35 -11.32 3.87 -0.43
C GLU A 35 -12.29 4.22 -1.56
N VAL A 36 -11.78 4.69 -2.69
CA VAL A 36 -12.61 5.05 -3.85
C VAL A 36 -13.22 3.81 -4.51
N PHE A 37 -12.47 2.71 -4.67
CA PHE A 37 -13.01 1.46 -5.22
C PHE A 37 -14.04 0.83 -4.27
N ALA A 38 -13.84 0.87 -2.96
CA ALA A 38 -14.83 0.39 -2.00
C ALA A 38 -16.14 1.21 -2.06
N ALA A 39 -16.04 2.53 -2.22
CA ALA A 39 -17.21 3.41 -2.25
C ALA A 39 -17.98 3.39 -3.58
N ARG A 40 -17.26 3.28 -4.71
CA ARG A 40 -17.83 3.48 -6.07
C ARG A 40 -17.76 2.25 -6.98
N GLY A 41 -17.12 1.18 -6.52
CA GLY A 41 -16.85 0.01 -7.33
C GLY A 41 -16.11 0.35 -8.62
N LEU A 42 -16.47 -0.33 -9.71
CA LEU A 42 -15.82 -0.17 -11.02
C LEU A 42 -16.12 1.16 -11.72
N GLN A 43 -16.98 2.02 -11.17
CA GLN A 43 -17.24 3.36 -11.73
C GLN A 43 -16.16 4.39 -11.36
N ALA A 44 -15.28 4.04 -10.41
CA ALA A 44 -14.14 4.86 -10.05
C ALA A 44 -13.20 5.13 -11.24
N THR A 45 -12.64 6.33 -11.29
CA THR A 45 -11.64 6.73 -12.28
C THR A 45 -10.30 7.04 -11.63
N LEU A 46 -9.22 7.05 -12.42
CA LEU A 46 -7.90 7.52 -11.96
C LEU A 46 -7.94 8.98 -11.46
N ASN A 47 -8.84 9.80 -12.01
CA ASN A 47 -9.03 11.18 -11.55
C ASN A 47 -9.69 11.25 -10.17
N ASP A 48 -10.68 10.39 -9.90
CA ASP A 48 -11.28 10.30 -8.57
C ASP A 48 -10.23 9.93 -7.53
N VAL A 49 -9.36 8.98 -7.85
CA VAL A 49 -8.26 8.56 -6.97
C VAL A 49 -7.23 9.68 -6.79
N ALA A 50 -6.85 10.38 -7.86
CA ALA A 50 -5.94 11.52 -7.76
C ALA A 50 -6.50 12.63 -6.86
N HIS A 51 -7.78 12.97 -7.03
CA HIS A 51 -8.46 13.95 -6.20
C HIS A 51 -8.52 13.50 -4.74
N HIS A 52 -8.91 12.25 -4.48
CA HIS A 52 -9.00 11.68 -3.14
C HIS A 52 -7.64 11.59 -2.44
N ALA A 53 -6.57 11.28 -3.18
CA ALA A 53 -5.20 11.24 -2.68
C ALA A 53 -4.58 12.64 -2.45
N GLY A 54 -5.25 13.71 -2.90
CA GLY A 54 -4.68 15.07 -2.90
C GLY A 54 -3.45 15.22 -3.80
N LEU A 55 -3.35 14.40 -4.86
CA LEU A 55 -2.22 14.37 -5.78
C LEU A 55 -2.61 14.88 -7.17
N GLY A 56 -1.65 15.46 -7.89
CA GLY A 56 -1.86 15.85 -9.28
C GLY A 56 -2.15 14.63 -10.16
N VAL A 57 -3.13 14.77 -11.07
CA VAL A 57 -3.53 13.73 -12.02
C VAL A 57 -2.34 13.16 -12.79
N GLY A 58 -1.42 14.01 -13.26
CA GLY A 58 -0.20 13.58 -13.95
C GLY A 58 0.74 12.71 -13.10
N THR A 59 0.74 12.86 -11.78
CA THR A 59 1.52 12.01 -10.86
C THR A 59 0.92 10.60 -10.81
N VAL A 60 -0.41 10.50 -10.77
CA VAL A 60 -1.13 9.22 -10.74
C VAL A 60 -0.98 8.49 -12.07
N TYR A 61 -1.23 9.15 -13.20
CA TYR A 61 -1.09 8.55 -14.54
C TYR A 61 0.34 8.09 -14.84
N ARG A 62 1.37 8.76 -14.31
CA ARG A 62 2.77 8.32 -14.42
C ARG A 62 3.06 7.04 -13.63
N LYS A 63 2.33 6.80 -12.54
CA LYS A 63 2.49 5.59 -11.70
C LYS A 63 1.61 4.45 -12.18
N PHE A 64 0.40 4.75 -12.62
CA PHE A 64 -0.58 3.80 -13.09
C PHE A 64 -1.13 4.27 -14.43
N PRO A 65 -0.78 3.60 -15.54
CA PRO A 65 -1.17 4.05 -16.87
C PRO A 65 -2.68 3.96 -17.11
N ASP A 66 -3.35 3.03 -16.44
CA ASP A 66 -4.79 2.80 -16.56
C ASP A 66 -5.40 2.32 -15.23
N LYS A 67 -6.74 2.23 -15.21
CA LYS A 67 -7.50 1.81 -14.03
C LYS A 67 -7.21 0.36 -13.63
N GLN A 68 -6.93 -0.51 -14.60
CA GLN A 68 -6.69 -1.92 -14.34
C GLN A 68 -5.36 -2.09 -13.59
N ALA A 69 -4.29 -1.42 -14.03
CA ALA A 69 -3.01 -1.42 -13.34
C ALA A 69 -3.11 -0.90 -11.90
N LEU A 70 -3.92 0.13 -11.66
CA LEU A 70 -4.19 0.60 -10.30
C LEU A 70 -4.96 -0.44 -9.49
N ALA A 71 -6.03 -1.01 -10.04
CA ALA A 71 -6.84 -2.02 -9.36
C ALA A 71 -6.01 -3.25 -8.99
N GLU A 72 -5.22 -3.79 -9.93
CA GLU A 72 -4.30 -4.91 -9.69
C GLU A 72 -3.32 -4.62 -8.55
N ALA A 73 -2.71 -3.43 -8.54
CA ALA A 73 -1.78 -3.04 -7.49
C ALA A 73 -2.47 -2.91 -6.12
N VAL A 74 -3.68 -2.35 -6.07
CA VAL A 74 -4.49 -2.27 -4.85
C VAL A 74 -4.82 -3.68 -4.34
N PHE A 75 -5.33 -4.55 -5.20
CA PHE A 75 -5.68 -5.92 -4.80
C PHE A 75 -4.46 -6.73 -4.38
N THR A 76 -3.31 -6.53 -5.02
CA THR A 76 -2.06 -7.20 -4.66
C THR A 76 -1.63 -6.81 -3.25
N GLU A 77 -1.66 -5.51 -2.92
CA GLU A 77 -1.30 -5.04 -1.58
C GLU A 77 -2.26 -5.58 -0.50
N GLU A 78 -3.56 -5.62 -0.78
CA GLU A 78 -4.55 -6.22 0.13
C GLU A 78 -4.28 -7.72 0.36
N LEU A 79 -3.98 -8.47 -0.70
CA LEU A 79 -3.67 -9.89 -0.60
C LEU A 79 -2.36 -10.13 0.18
N ASP A 80 -1.35 -9.27 -0.03
CA ASP A 80 -0.10 -9.30 0.72
C ASP A 80 -0.32 -9.01 2.20
N GLU A 81 -1.20 -8.06 2.54
CA GLU A 81 -1.59 -7.76 3.93
C GLU A 81 -2.32 -8.95 4.57
N ILE A 82 -3.27 -9.57 3.86
CA ILE A 82 -3.96 -10.78 4.32
C ILE A 82 -2.95 -11.93 4.53
N ALA A 83 -2.04 -12.14 3.58
CA ALA A 83 -1.00 -13.15 3.71
C ALA A 83 -0.10 -12.88 4.93
N ALA A 84 0.30 -11.63 5.15
CA ALA A 84 1.08 -11.24 6.32
C ALA A 84 0.33 -11.46 7.64
N MET A 85 -0.98 -11.20 7.68
CA MET A 85 -1.81 -11.52 8.84
C MET A 85 -1.87 -13.03 9.11
N ALA A 86 -2.01 -13.85 8.06
CA ALA A 86 -1.99 -15.31 8.19
C ALA A 86 -0.63 -15.81 8.73
N GLN A 87 0.48 -15.27 8.22
CA GLN A 87 1.82 -15.63 8.71
C GLN A 87 2.03 -15.29 10.18
N LYS A 88 1.51 -14.15 10.64
CA LYS A 88 1.54 -13.78 12.07
C LYS A 88 0.72 -14.75 12.92
N ALA A 89 -0.47 -15.12 12.46
CA ALA A 89 -1.34 -16.06 13.18
C ALA A 89 -0.70 -17.45 13.31
N LEU A 90 0.06 -17.91 12.32
CA LEU A 90 0.79 -19.19 12.39
C LEU A 90 1.88 -19.24 13.48
N ALA A 91 2.32 -18.08 13.98
CA ALA A 91 3.33 -17.99 15.03
C ALA A 91 2.74 -17.97 16.46
N GLU A 92 1.42 -18.01 16.60
CA GLU A 92 0.74 -18.02 17.89
C GLU A 92 0.56 -19.45 18.45
N ASP A 93 0.63 -19.59 19.76
CA ASP A 93 0.58 -20.90 20.44
C ASP A 93 -0.83 -21.53 20.40
N ASP A 94 -1.88 -20.71 20.45
CA ASP A 94 -3.27 -21.17 20.33
C ASP A 94 -3.74 -21.09 18.87
N GLY A 95 -3.65 -22.21 18.16
CA GLY A 95 -4.00 -22.28 16.75
C GLY A 95 -5.46 -21.94 16.44
N PHE A 96 -6.41 -22.23 17.34
CA PHE A 96 -7.82 -21.91 17.11
C PHE A 96 -8.08 -20.41 17.31
N ALA A 97 -7.58 -19.83 18.41
CA ALA A 97 -7.70 -18.39 18.66
C ALA A 97 -7.00 -17.58 17.56
N ALA A 98 -5.84 -18.03 17.09
CA ALA A 98 -5.11 -17.40 16.01
C ALA A 98 -5.86 -17.43 14.67
N LEU A 99 -6.44 -18.58 14.30
CA LEU A 99 -7.25 -18.73 13.09
C LEU A 99 -8.52 -17.85 13.17
N ALA A 100 -9.23 -17.89 14.29
CA ALA A 100 -10.42 -17.08 14.50
C ALA A 100 -10.10 -15.58 14.37
N GLY A 101 -9.06 -15.11 15.06
CA GLY A 101 -8.61 -13.72 14.98
C GLY A 101 -8.12 -13.30 13.59
N PHE A 102 -7.46 -14.20 12.86
CA PHE A 102 -7.09 -13.97 11.46
C PHE A 102 -8.33 -13.78 10.58
N LEU A 103 -9.30 -14.69 10.66
CA LEU A 103 -10.52 -14.64 9.84
C LEU A 103 -11.35 -13.38 10.15
N GLU A 104 -11.47 -13.00 11.42
CA GLU A 104 -12.16 -11.76 11.81
C GLU A 104 -11.54 -10.53 11.14
N ARG A 105 -10.21 -10.41 11.18
CA ARG A 105 -9.49 -9.28 10.57
C ARG A 105 -9.57 -9.31 9.04
N ALA A 106 -9.34 -10.48 8.44
CA ALA A 106 -9.30 -10.64 6.98
C ALA A 106 -10.67 -10.44 6.33
N LEU A 107 -11.76 -10.84 6.99
CA LEU A 107 -13.13 -10.69 6.46
C LEU A 107 -13.78 -9.36 6.86
N GLY A 108 -13.08 -8.50 7.60
CA GLY A 108 -13.65 -7.26 8.14
C GLY A 108 -14.84 -7.52 9.07
N TRP A 109 -14.92 -8.71 9.66
CA TRP A 109 -16.02 -9.08 10.54
C TRP A 109 -15.86 -8.34 11.87
N PRO A 110 -16.86 -7.58 12.34
CA PRO A 110 -16.77 -6.91 13.64
C PRO A 110 -16.62 -7.97 14.75
N ARG A 111 -15.69 -7.77 15.70
CA ARG A 111 -15.31 -8.71 16.80
C ARG A 111 -16.44 -9.15 17.75
N THR A 112 -17.70 -8.99 17.40
CA THR A 112 -18.86 -9.24 18.25
C THR A 112 -19.28 -10.71 18.35
N THR A 113 -18.59 -11.68 17.73
CA THR A 113 -19.08 -13.08 17.72
C THR A 113 -18.09 -14.18 18.11
N VAL A 114 -16.88 -13.88 18.59
CA VAL A 114 -16.04 -14.90 19.23
C VAL A 114 -16.12 -14.71 20.75
N ASP A 115 -17.33 -14.85 21.26
CA ASP A 115 -17.59 -15.24 22.64
C ASP A 115 -18.31 -16.60 22.55
N CYS A 116 -17.58 -17.62 22.10
CA CYS A 116 -17.98 -18.99 22.34
C CYS A 116 -17.68 -19.29 23.82
N ALA A 117 -18.73 -19.20 24.64
CA ALA A 117 -18.96 -19.77 25.98
C ALA A 117 -17.85 -20.72 26.51
N SER A 118 -17.39 -20.56 27.76
CA SER A 118 -18.07 -21.07 28.98
C SER A 118 -18.62 -22.48 28.85
#